data_AF-A0A2H3IIL7-F1
#
_entry.id   AF-A0A2H3IIL7-F1
#
_cell.length_a   1.000
_cell.length_b   1.000
_cell.length_c   1.000
_cell.angle_alpha   90.00
_cell.angle_beta   90.00
_cell.angle_gamma   90.00
#
_symmetry.space_group_name_H-M   'P 1'
#
loop_
_entity.id
_entity.type
_entity.pdbx_description
1 polymer ?
#
loop_
_entity_poly.entity_id
_entity_poly.type
_entity_poly.pdbx_seq_one_letter_code
_entity_poly.pdbx_strand_id
1 'polypeptide(L)'
;MVLIKASINSKLPNNELEIPFHYATEYSDDEHSYEEKDALWNAIDISEGFVAITHEEADKLGLPRSKVFPWDANKGMYVSHGHHALHCTVLLHAYTYDAHMGKKPLVSYHHIEHCLDLLRQDIICDANDLMDFTKDHGDQFLTGENQPRKCRDWGKLRKWVQERTACYKTVNITRAGEDHGIAHQLDRYTYCPPGSPYEPLIKAFKDLGRVNTGNLAEGGWSELTPEQIAADAKAVEEHNNAILNDAM
;
A
#
# COMPACT_ATOMS: atom_id res chain seq x y z
N MET A 1 -28.22 18.73 15.58
CA MET A 1 -26.86 19.09 15.14
C MET A 1 -26.20 17.81 14.65
N VAL A 2 -26.22 17.56 13.33
CA VAL A 2 -25.58 16.38 12.75
C VAL A 2 -24.08 16.62 12.84
N LEU A 3 -23.41 15.94 13.77
CA LEU A 3 -21.95 15.91 13.80
C LEU A 3 -21.50 15.28 12.48
N ILE A 4 -20.99 16.09 11.56
CA ILE A 4 -20.22 15.59 10.41
C ILE A 4 -19.00 14.91 11.01
N LYS A 5 -19.09 13.58 11.23
CA LYS A 5 -17.95 12.80 11.66
C LYS A 5 -16.91 12.90 10.55
N ALA A 6 -15.75 13.49 10.82
CA ALA A 6 -14.63 13.47 9.89
C ALA A 6 -13.93 12.11 9.99
N SER A 7 -13.13 11.75 8.98
CA SER A 7 -12.23 10.59 9.09
C SER A 7 -11.30 10.78 10.30
N ILE A 8 -11.01 9.69 11.01
CA ILE A 8 -10.32 9.74 12.31
C ILE A 8 -8.94 10.38 12.18
N ASN A 9 -8.19 10.01 11.13
CA ASN A 9 -6.81 10.44 10.95
C ASN A 9 -6.65 11.61 9.97
N SER A 10 -7.21 11.50 8.76
CA SER A 10 -7.07 12.52 7.71
C SER A 10 -8.06 13.69 7.82
N LYS A 11 -8.97 13.66 8.79
CA LYS A 11 -9.99 14.70 9.05
C LYS A 11 -10.84 15.07 7.82
N LEU A 12 -11.03 14.14 6.90
CA LEU A 12 -11.86 14.33 5.72
C LEU A 12 -13.34 14.33 6.10
N PRO A 13 -14.16 15.26 5.61
CA PRO A 13 -15.60 15.23 5.85
C PRO A 13 -16.21 13.92 5.33
N ASN A 14 -17.11 13.32 6.10
CA ASN A 14 -17.98 12.26 5.58
C ASN A 14 -18.93 12.85 4.53
N ASN A 15 -19.28 12.04 3.52
CA ASN A 15 -20.35 12.35 2.57
C ASN A 15 -20.15 13.70 1.85
N GLU A 16 -18.90 14.07 1.56
CA GLU A 16 -18.55 15.32 0.91
C GLU A 16 -18.99 15.33 -0.57
N LEU A 17 -18.84 14.19 -1.24
CA LEU A 17 -19.15 14.05 -2.66
C LEU A 17 -20.42 13.23 -2.83
N GLU A 18 -21.20 13.57 -3.84
CA GLU A 18 -22.27 12.73 -4.35
C GLU A 18 -21.84 12.20 -5.73
N ILE A 19 -21.67 10.88 -5.81
CA ILE A 19 -21.16 10.20 -7.01
C ILE A 19 -22.23 9.23 -7.48
N PRO A 20 -22.67 9.28 -8.75
CA PRO A 20 -23.59 8.27 -9.27
C PRO A 20 -22.91 6.89 -9.26
N PHE A 21 -23.59 5.89 -8.73
CA PHE A 21 -23.14 4.51 -8.85
C PHE A 21 -23.42 3.99 -10.26
N HIS A 22 -22.45 3.27 -10.81
CA HIS A 22 -22.58 2.59 -12.09
C HIS A 22 -22.44 1.10 -11.87
N TYR A 23 -23.41 0.33 -12.39
CA TYR A 23 -23.42 -1.12 -12.34
C TYR A 23 -22.19 -1.71 -13.03
N ALA A 24 -21.83 -1.15 -14.18
CA ALA A 24 -20.61 -1.46 -14.91
C ALA A 24 -19.92 -0.17 -15.33
N THR A 25 -18.59 -0.21 -15.31
CA THR A 25 -17.69 0.86 -15.80
C THR A 25 -16.71 0.22 -16.77
N GLU A 26 -15.75 0.98 -17.29
CA GLU A 26 -14.68 0.45 -18.15
C GLU A 26 -13.87 -0.70 -17.50
N TYR A 27 -13.96 -0.86 -16.17
CA TYR A 27 -13.34 -1.95 -15.42
C TYR A 27 -14.09 -3.30 -15.53
N SER A 28 -15.35 -3.32 -16.01
CA SER A 28 -16.22 -4.51 -15.99
C SER A 28 -17.26 -4.63 -17.11
N ASP A 29 -17.49 -3.58 -17.92
CA ASP A 29 -18.52 -3.56 -18.98
C ASP A 29 -18.28 -4.57 -20.10
N ASP A 30 -19.22 -4.77 -21.02
CA ASP A 30 -19.03 -5.65 -22.19
C ASP A 30 -18.45 -4.92 -23.42
N GLU A 31 -18.21 -3.61 -23.31
CA GLU A 31 -17.71 -2.78 -24.42
C GLU A 31 -16.18 -2.90 -24.57
N HIS A 32 -15.48 -3.17 -23.47
CA HIS A 32 -14.04 -3.37 -23.44
C HIS A 32 -13.66 -4.86 -23.50
N SER A 33 -12.53 -5.16 -24.14
CA SER A 33 -11.91 -6.47 -24.10
C SER A 33 -11.40 -6.83 -22.71
N TYR A 34 -11.13 -8.12 -22.47
CA TYR A 34 -10.51 -8.56 -21.21
C TYR A 34 -9.15 -7.90 -21.00
N GLU A 35 -8.36 -7.77 -22.05
CA GLU A 35 -7.03 -7.14 -22.01
C GLU A 35 -7.10 -5.64 -21.69
N GLU A 36 -8.10 -4.91 -22.20
CA GLU A 36 -8.30 -3.50 -21.87
C GLU A 36 -8.70 -3.31 -20.41
N LYS A 37 -9.65 -4.12 -19.90
CA LYS A 37 -10.01 -4.11 -18.47
C LYS A 37 -8.81 -4.43 -17.60
N ASP A 38 -8.05 -5.44 -17.97
CA ASP A 38 -6.85 -5.83 -17.24
C ASP A 38 -5.79 -4.73 -17.23
N ALA A 39 -5.62 -4.00 -18.33
CA ALA A 39 -4.73 -2.84 -18.37
C ALA A 39 -5.20 -1.73 -17.41
N LEU A 40 -6.51 -1.48 -17.31
CA LEU A 40 -7.08 -0.51 -16.37
C LEU A 40 -6.83 -0.90 -14.91
N TRP A 41 -7.05 -2.18 -14.57
CA TRP A 41 -6.76 -2.69 -13.23
C TRP A 41 -5.27 -2.60 -12.89
N ASN A 42 -4.39 -2.94 -13.84
CA ASN A 42 -2.93 -2.87 -13.67
C ASN A 42 -2.38 -1.44 -13.63
N ALA A 43 -3.16 -0.44 -14.08
CA ALA A 43 -2.78 0.97 -13.98
C ALA A 43 -2.98 1.56 -12.57
N ILE A 44 -3.69 0.86 -11.69
CA ILE A 44 -3.88 1.30 -10.30
C ILE A 44 -2.59 1.04 -9.50
N ASP A 45 -1.98 2.12 -8.99
CA ASP A 45 -0.78 2.00 -8.16
C ASP A 45 -1.12 1.52 -6.74
N ILE A 46 -0.98 0.22 -6.52
CA ILE A 46 -1.21 -0.41 -5.22
C ILE A 46 -0.01 -0.33 -4.27
N SER A 47 1.04 0.40 -4.63
CA SER A 47 2.13 0.78 -3.71
C SER A 47 1.77 1.97 -2.83
N GLU A 48 0.83 2.80 -3.27
CA GLU A 48 0.37 3.93 -2.46
C GLU A 48 -0.36 3.43 -1.20
N GLY A 49 -0.27 4.18 -0.10
CA GLY A 49 -1.04 3.89 1.11
C GLY A 49 -0.20 3.87 2.38
N PHE A 50 1.08 3.54 2.28
CA PHE A 50 1.98 3.55 3.43
C PHE A 50 2.41 4.97 3.81
N VAL A 51 2.20 5.33 5.07
CA VAL A 51 2.57 6.61 5.66
C VAL A 51 3.55 6.41 6.81
N ALA A 52 4.45 7.36 7.00
CA ALA A 52 5.34 7.45 8.15
C ALA A 52 4.99 8.69 8.99
N ILE A 53 4.39 8.47 10.16
CA ILE A 53 4.02 9.54 11.10
C ILE A 53 4.84 9.42 12.39
N THR A 54 5.02 10.53 13.10
CA THR A 54 5.78 10.52 14.36
C THR A 54 5.08 9.68 15.41
N HIS A 55 5.86 9.13 16.34
CA HIS A 55 5.33 8.42 17.51
C HIS A 55 4.39 9.32 18.32
N GLU A 56 4.74 10.59 18.51
CA GLU A 56 3.88 11.56 19.20
C GLU A 56 2.54 11.77 18.47
N GLU A 57 2.57 11.90 17.15
CA GLU A 57 1.34 12.02 16.33
C GLU A 57 0.48 10.76 16.43
N ALA A 58 1.09 9.57 16.34
CA ALA A 58 0.39 8.30 16.50
C ALA A 58 -0.30 8.20 17.87
N ASP A 59 0.35 8.63 18.96
CA ASP A 59 -0.25 8.65 20.30
C ASP A 59 -1.45 9.58 20.38
N LYS A 60 -1.36 10.78 19.80
CA LYS A 60 -2.46 11.75 19.73
C LYS A 60 -3.65 11.21 18.91
N LEU A 61 -3.39 10.36 17.93
CA LEU A 61 -4.40 9.67 17.14
C LEU A 61 -4.94 8.40 17.82
N GLY A 62 -4.36 7.97 18.95
CA GLY A 62 -4.72 6.73 19.64
C GLY A 62 -4.34 5.47 18.86
N LEU A 63 -3.34 5.56 17.98
CA LEU A 63 -2.88 4.43 17.17
C LEU A 63 -1.90 3.56 17.96
N PRO A 64 -1.94 2.22 17.79
CA PRO A 64 -0.93 1.35 18.36
C PRO A 64 0.45 1.61 17.72
N ARG A 65 1.53 1.37 18.45
CA ARG A 65 2.90 1.45 17.90
C ARG A 65 3.06 0.46 16.76
N SER A 66 3.36 0.97 15.57
CA SER A 66 3.67 0.15 14.41
C SER A 66 5.18 -0.04 14.24
N LYS A 67 5.57 -0.78 13.19
CA LYS A 67 6.97 -0.93 12.78
C LYS A 67 7.61 0.43 12.56
N VAL A 68 8.84 0.57 13.05
CA VAL A 68 9.64 1.78 12.91
C VAL A 68 9.94 2.05 11.45
N PHE A 69 9.82 3.31 11.04
CA PHE A 69 10.20 3.75 9.70
C PHE A 69 11.73 3.68 9.55
N PRO A 70 12.28 2.99 8.53
CA PRO A 70 13.72 2.73 8.46
C PRO A 70 14.61 3.97 8.44
N TRP A 71 14.10 5.10 7.95
CA TRP A 71 14.88 6.34 7.80
C TRP A 71 14.68 7.32 8.96
N ASP A 72 13.78 7.04 9.89
CA ASP A 72 13.49 7.90 11.04
C ASP A 72 12.93 7.09 12.21
N ALA A 73 13.77 6.83 13.21
CA ALA A 73 13.40 6.04 14.38
C ALA A 73 12.26 6.66 15.21
N ASN A 74 12.00 7.97 15.06
CA ASN A 74 10.91 8.67 15.74
C ASN A 74 9.57 8.49 15.03
N LYS A 75 9.52 7.75 13.92
CA LYS A 75 8.30 7.50 13.14
C LYS A 75 7.91 6.03 13.11
N GLY A 76 6.62 5.78 13.07
CA GLY A 76 6.02 4.49 12.79
C GLY A 76 5.37 4.47 11.40
N MET A 77 5.38 3.32 10.75
CA MET A 77 4.77 3.12 9.43
C MET A 77 3.35 2.56 9.55
N TYR A 78 2.39 3.14 8.86
CA TYR A 78 1.00 2.69 8.85
C TYR A 78 0.52 2.59 7.41
N VAL A 79 -0.49 1.77 7.16
CA VAL A 79 -1.17 1.72 5.86
C VAL A 79 -2.55 2.36 5.97
N SER A 80 -2.88 3.23 5.03
CA SER A 80 -4.23 3.78 4.88
C SER A 80 -5.19 2.65 4.53
N HIS A 81 -6.22 2.45 5.36
CA HIS A 81 -7.17 1.36 5.20
C HIS A 81 -7.83 1.31 3.82
N GLY A 82 -8.23 2.47 3.28
CA GLY A 82 -8.81 2.53 1.93
C GLY A 82 -7.82 2.13 0.83
N HIS A 83 -6.52 2.38 0.99
CA HIS A 83 -5.51 1.91 0.05
C HIS A 83 -5.27 0.40 0.20
N HIS A 84 -5.34 -0.13 1.43
CA HIS A 84 -5.26 -1.56 1.67
C HIS A 84 -6.45 -2.30 1.03
N ALA A 85 -7.67 -1.78 1.16
CA ALA A 85 -8.85 -2.34 0.50
C ALA A 85 -8.72 -2.31 -1.04
N LEU A 86 -8.25 -1.19 -1.61
CA LEU A 86 -8.03 -1.07 -3.06
C LEU A 86 -6.95 -2.03 -3.55
N HIS A 87 -5.86 -2.20 -2.80
CA HIS A 87 -4.83 -3.21 -3.05
C HIS A 87 -5.45 -4.61 -3.13
N CYS A 88 -6.27 -4.98 -2.15
CA CYS A 88 -6.98 -6.27 -2.14
C CYS A 88 -7.88 -6.46 -3.36
N THR A 89 -8.60 -5.42 -3.80
CA THR A 89 -9.45 -5.49 -5.00
C THR A 89 -8.65 -5.75 -6.27
N VAL A 90 -7.50 -5.09 -6.45
CA VAL A 90 -6.62 -5.30 -7.60
C VAL A 90 -6.03 -6.72 -7.60
N LEU A 91 -5.62 -7.24 -6.43
CA LEU A 91 -5.13 -8.62 -6.31
C LEU A 91 -6.19 -9.65 -6.68
N LEU A 92 -7.44 -9.42 -6.26
CA LEU A 92 -8.57 -10.28 -6.62
C LEU A 92 -8.82 -10.28 -8.12
N HIS A 93 -8.79 -9.11 -8.77
CA HIS A 93 -8.86 -9.03 -10.22
C HIS A 93 -7.73 -9.83 -10.88
N ALA A 94 -6.47 -9.60 -10.49
CA ALA A 94 -5.34 -10.27 -11.10
C ALA A 94 -5.42 -11.81 -10.96
N TYR A 95 -5.81 -12.31 -9.78
CA TYR A 95 -6.00 -13.75 -9.54
C TYR A 95 -7.13 -14.33 -10.40
N THR A 96 -8.29 -13.68 -10.43
CA THR A 96 -9.47 -14.16 -11.16
C THR A 96 -9.27 -14.06 -12.68
N TYR A 97 -8.61 -13.00 -13.15
CA TYR A 97 -8.23 -12.84 -14.54
C TYR A 97 -7.28 -13.95 -14.99
N ASP A 98 -6.19 -14.21 -14.25
CA ASP A 98 -5.23 -15.25 -14.62
C ASP A 98 -5.91 -16.62 -14.71
N ALA A 99 -6.74 -16.94 -13.71
CA ALA A 99 -7.52 -18.17 -13.71
C ALA A 99 -8.50 -18.25 -14.90
N HIS A 100 -9.20 -17.16 -15.21
CA HIS A 100 -10.13 -17.09 -16.35
C HIS A 100 -9.42 -17.32 -17.69
N MET A 101 -8.21 -16.78 -17.84
CA MET A 101 -7.38 -16.97 -19.04
C MET A 101 -6.66 -18.32 -19.08
N GLY A 102 -6.94 -19.24 -18.15
CA GLY A 102 -6.29 -20.55 -18.06
C GLY A 102 -4.81 -20.48 -17.66
N LYS A 103 -4.36 -19.35 -17.10
CA LYS A 103 -3.00 -19.15 -16.57
C LYS A 103 -2.98 -19.55 -15.10
N LYS A 104 -1.79 -19.96 -14.63
CA LYS A 104 -1.57 -20.12 -13.19
C LYS A 104 -1.49 -18.73 -12.54
N PRO A 105 -2.35 -18.39 -11.57
CA PRO A 105 -2.25 -17.13 -10.86
C PRO A 105 -0.88 -16.97 -10.18
N LEU A 106 -0.32 -15.76 -10.29
CA LEU A 106 0.94 -15.41 -9.62
C LEU A 106 0.72 -15.04 -8.15
N VAL A 107 -0.42 -14.43 -7.84
CA VAL A 107 -0.83 -14.12 -6.46
C VAL A 107 -1.08 -15.40 -5.70
N SER A 108 -0.50 -15.52 -4.52
CA SER A 108 -0.74 -16.70 -3.69
C SER A 108 -2.20 -16.79 -3.25
N TYR A 109 -2.76 -18.00 -3.25
CA TYR A 109 -4.14 -18.20 -2.81
C TYR A 109 -4.35 -17.76 -1.35
N HIS A 110 -3.35 -17.95 -0.48
CA HIS A 110 -3.41 -17.47 0.90
C HIS A 110 -3.58 -15.95 1.01
N HIS A 111 -2.88 -15.19 0.16
CA HIS A 111 -3.03 -13.74 0.13
C HIS A 111 -4.43 -13.34 -0.37
N ILE A 112 -4.99 -14.08 -1.34
CA ILE A 112 -6.37 -13.88 -1.78
C ILE A 112 -7.39 -14.17 -0.67
N GLU A 113 -7.19 -15.21 0.14
CA GLU A 113 -8.06 -15.47 1.30
C GLU A 113 -8.01 -14.32 2.32
N HIS A 114 -6.82 -13.75 2.57
CA HIS A 114 -6.68 -12.56 3.39
C HIS A 114 -7.42 -11.35 2.80
N CYS A 115 -7.26 -11.11 1.49
CA CYS A 115 -7.93 -10.01 0.78
C CYS A 115 -9.46 -10.12 0.88
N LEU A 116 -9.99 -11.34 0.66
CA LEU A 116 -11.43 -11.61 0.79
C LEU A 116 -11.93 -11.36 2.21
N ASP A 117 -11.20 -11.82 3.24
CA ASP A 117 -11.64 -11.61 4.61
C ASP A 117 -11.54 -10.14 5.05
N LEU A 118 -10.52 -9.40 4.60
CA LEU A 118 -10.43 -7.95 4.83
C LEU A 118 -11.66 -7.22 4.26
N LEU A 119 -11.97 -7.44 2.98
CA LEU A 119 -13.11 -6.80 2.33
C LEU A 119 -14.44 -7.21 2.97
N ARG A 120 -14.57 -8.48 3.38
CA ARG A 120 -15.74 -8.98 4.11
C ARG A 120 -15.91 -8.28 5.47
N GLN A 121 -14.82 -8.14 6.24
CA GLN A 121 -14.85 -7.43 7.52
C GLN A 121 -15.22 -5.95 7.33
N ASP A 122 -14.71 -5.31 6.28
CA ASP A 122 -15.04 -3.92 5.94
C ASP A 122 -16.52 -3.73 5.64
N ILE A 123 -17.10 -4.60 4.79
CA ILE A 123 -18.52 -4.55 4.43
C ILE A 123 -19.40 -4.68 5.68
N ILE A 124 -19.05 -5.62 6.58
CA ILE A 124 -19.80 -5.81 7.83
C ILE A 124 -19.61 -4.64 8.79
N CYS A 125 -18.42 -4.05 8.84
CA CYS A 125 -18.09 -2.90 9.69
C CYS A 125 -18.83 -1.62 9.24
N ASP A 126 -18.90 -1.39 7.93
CA ASP A 126 -19.63 -0.25 7.37
C ASP A 126 -21.14 -0.39 7.61
N ALA A 127 -21.66 -1.62 7.54
CA ALA A 127 -23.08 -1.94 7.75
C ALA A 127 -24.01 -1.01 6.96
N ASN A 128 -23.68 -0.80 5.68
CA ASN A 128 -24.34 0.16 4.81
C ASN A 128 -25.82 -0.19 4.59
N ASP A 129 -26.72 0.71 5.00
CA ASP A 129 -28.16 0.53 4.92
C ASP A 129 -28.80 1.17 3.68
N LEU A 130 -27.98 1.62 2.72
CA LEU A 130 -28.45 2.19 1.47
C LEU A 130 -29.15 1.12 0.63
N MET A 131 -30.45 1.31 0.41
CA MET A 131 -31.28 0.41 -0.39
C MET A 131 -31.08 0.68 -1.88
N ASP A 132 -30.60 -0.30 -2.62
CA ASP A 132 -30.43 -0.20 -4.07
C ASP A 132 -31.77 -0.34 -4.79
N PHE A 133 -32.09 0.63 -5.63
CA PHE A 133 -33.23 0.55 -6.54
C PHE A 133 -32.98 -0.52 -7.62
N THR A 134 -34.02 -1.29 -7.91
CA THR A 134 -34.07 -2.22 -9.05
C THR A 134 -35.19 -1.79 -9.99
N LYS A 135 -34.85 -1.50 -11.24
CA LYS A 135 -35.84 -1.07 -12.24
C LYS A 135 -36.68 -2.24 -12.77
N ASP A 136 -36.08 -3.42 -12.90
CA ASP A 136 -36.71 -4.61 -13.47
C ASP A 136 -36.02 -5.89 -12.93
N HIS A 137 -36.68 -7.05 -13.09
CA HIS A 137 -36.18 -8.39 -12.77
C HIS A 137 -35.94 -9.26 -14.03
N GLY A 138 -35.91 -8.64 -15.22
CA GLY A 138 -35.64 -9.31 -16.50
C GLY A 138 -34.15 -9.50 -16.81
N ASP A 139 -33.81 -9.59 -18.10
CA ASP A 139 -32.46 -9.94 -18.60
C ASP A 139 -31.34 -8.97 -18.17
N GLN A 140 -31.68 -7.77 -17.70
CA GLN A 140 -30.74 -6.79 -17.15
C GLN A 140 -31.13 -6.44 -15.71
N PHE A 141 -30.66 -7.25 -14.75
CA PHE A 141 -30.82 -6.98 -13.33
C PHE A 141 -29.80 -5.93 -12.86
N LEU A 142 -30.08 -4.66 -13.18
CA LEU A 142 -29.26 -3.52 -12.77
C LEU A 142 -29.70 -3.02 -11.39
N THR A 143 -28.84 -3.16 -10.40
CA THR A 143 -29.06 -2.70 -9.02
C THR A 143 -28.32 -1.37 -8.78
N GLY A 144 -29.04 -0.32 -8.39
CA GLY A 144 -28.46 0.95 -7.97
C GLY A 144 -27.86 1.81 -9.10
N GLU A 145 -28.14 1.51 -10.37
CA GLU A 145 -27.63 2.27 -11.52
C GLU A 145 -28.08 3.76 -11.45
N ASN A 146 -27.13 4.67 -11.61
CA ASN A 146 -27.27 6.13 -11.42
C ASN A 146 -27.77 6.55 -10.03
N GLN A 147 -27.82 5.64 -9.05
CA GLN A 147 -28.21 5.99 -7.70
C GLN A 147 -27.06 6.74 -7.02
N PRO A 148 -27.29 7.95 -6.49
CA PRO A 148 -26.24 8.72 -5.85
C PRO A 148 -25.70 8.03 -4.59
N ARG A 149 -24.38 7.92 -4.50
CA ARG A 149 -23.64 7.50 -3.31
C ARG A 149 -23.01 8.71 -2.66
N LYS A 150 -23.06 8.74 -1.32
CA LYS A 150 -22.36 9.76 -0.55
C LYS A 150 -20.97 9.27 -0.19
N CYS A 151 -19.96 9.93 -0.70
CA CYS A 151 -18.58 9.48 -0.66
C CYS A 151 -17.67 10.48 0.07
N ARG A 152 -16.56 9.98 0.60
CA ARG A 152 -15.41 10.82 0.93
C ARG A 152 -14.61 11.08 -0.34
N ASP A 153 -13.90 12.21 -0.38
CA ASP A 153 -13.00 12.53 -1.48
C ASP A 153 -11.73 11.65 -1.45
N TRP A 154 -11.63 10.72 -2.41
CA TRP A 154 -10.47 9.84 -2.57
C TRP A 154 -9.20 10.62 -2.90
N GLY A 155 -9.30 11.67 -3.72
CA GLY A 155 -8.17 12.52 -4.09
C GLY A 155 -7.54 13.20 -2.88
N LYS A 156 -8.36 13.64 -1.92
CA LYS A 156 -7.87 14.19 -0.65
C LYS A 156 -7.22 13.15 0.25
N LEU A 157 -7.76 11.92 0.31
CA LEU A 157 -7.11 10.84 1.06
C LEU A 157 -5.75 10.48 0.45
N ARG A 158 -5.70 10.35 -0.89
CA ARG A 158 -4.49 10.08 -1.65
C ARG A 158 -3.44 11.15 -1.39
N LYS A 159 -3.82 12.43 -1.49
CA LYS A 159 -2.92 13.55 -1.18
C LYS A 159 -2.38 13.50 0.25
N TRP A 160 -3.24 13.23 1.24
CA TRP A 160 -2.82 13.08 2.63
C TRP A 160 -1.80 11.96 2.84
N VAL A 161 -1.95 10.84 2.12
CA VAL A 161 -0.98 9.73 2.14
C VAL A 161 0.32 10.14 1.47
N GLN A 162 0.27 10.75 0.29
CA GLN A 162 1.46 11.14 -0.48
C GLN A 162 2.34 12.15 0.27
N GLU A 163 1.74 13.13 0.93
CA GLU A 163 2.45 14.11 1.77
C GLU A 163 3.16 13.46 2.98
N ARG A 164 2.80 12.23 3.32
CA ARG A 164 3.27 11.50 4.52
C ARG A 164 3.90 10.16 4.18
N THR A 165 4.25 9.96 2.90
CA THR A 165 4.69 8.66 2.38
C THR A 165 5.79 8.03 3.23
N ALA A 166 5.69 6.72 3.44
CA ALA A 166 6.77 5.90 3.99
C ALA A 166 7.80 5.51 2.92
N CYS A 167 7.83 6.20 1.77
CA CYS A 167 8.73 5.92 0.66
C CYS A 167 8.63 4.48 0.12
N TYR A 168 7.47 3.85 0.32
CA TYR A 168 7.19 2.48 -0.01
C TYR A 168 6.89 2.31 -1.50
N LYS A 169 7.41 1.25 -2.11
CA LYS A 169 6.99 0.71 -3.39
C LYS A 169 7.12 -0.80 -3.42
N THR A 170 6.22 -1.45 -4.15
CA THR A 170 6.39 -2.86 -4.53
C THR A 170 7.55 -2.97 -5.53
N VAL A 171 8.48 -3.89 -5.27
CA VAL A 171 9.71 -4.11 -6.05
C VAL A 171 9.60 -5.44 -6.80
N ASN A 172 10.10 -5.48 -8.04
CA ASN A 172 10.03 -6.67 -8.91
C ASN A 172 8.59 -7.18 -9.05
N ILE A 173 7.74 -6.25 -9.47
CA ILE A 173 6.29 -6.36 -9.60
C ILE A 173 5.93 -7.55 -10.52
N THR A 174 5.19 -8.53 -10.01
CA THR A 174 4.41 -9.42 -10.89
C THR A 174 3.17 -8.70 -11.38
N ARG A 175 2.43 -9.34 -12.31
CA ARG A 175 1.15 -8.89 -12.87
C ARG A 175 0.15 -8.32 -11.85
N ALA A 176 0.32 -8.54 -10.55
CA ALA A 176 -0.56 -8.09 -9.48
C ALA A 176 0.09 -7.17 -8.43
N GLY A 177 1.35 -6.74 -8.57
CA GLY A 177 1.97 -5.92 -7.53
C GLY A 177 2.32 -6.66 -6.23
N GLU A 178 2.34 -8.00 -6.24
CA GLU A 178 3.12 -8.75 -5.25
C GLU A 178 4.61 -8.63 -5.61
N ASP A 179 5.44 -8.41 -4.59
CA ASP A 179 6.87 -8.38 -4.78
C ASP A 179 7.44 -9.79 -4.80
N HIS A 180 8.22 -10.10 -5.82
CA HIS A 180 8.94 -11.37 -5.91
C HIS A 180 10.42 -11.12 -6.12
N GLY A 181 11.26 -11.85 -5.38
CA GLY A 181 12.71 -11.77 -5.56
C GLY A 181 13.32 -10.42 -5.18
N ILE A 182 12.79 -9.75 -4.15
CA ILE A 182 13.51 -8.64 -3.52
C ILE A 182 14.70 -9.20 -2.75
N ALA A 183 15.88 -8.63 -2.96
CA ALA A 183 17.08 -8.99 -2.21
C ALA A 183 16.98 -8.53 -0.75
N HIS A 184 16.51 -7.30 -0.51
CA HIS A 184 16.42 -6.74 0.84
C HIS A 184 15.09 -6.02 1.11
N GLN A 185 14.43 -6.29 2.24
CA GLN A 185 13.13 -5.66 2.55
C GLN A 185 13.18 -4.13 2.63
N LEU A 186 14.35 -3.54 2.93
CA LEU A 186 14.54 -2.09 2.89
C LEU A 186 14.43 -1.49 1.48
N ASP A 187 14.67 -2.27 0.42
CA ASP A 187 14.59 -1.78 -0.96
C ASP A 187 13.21 -1.17 -1.25
N ARG A 188 12.16 -1.76 -0.67
CA ARG A 188 10.78 -1.28 -0.74
C ARG A 188 10.64 0.15 -0.25
N TYR A 189 11.45 0.60 0.69
CA TYR A 189 11.31 1.91 1.34
C TYR A 189 12.22 2.98 0.72
N THR A 190 12.83 2.72 -0.44
CA THR A 190 13.80 3.63 -1.05
C THR A 190 13.21 4.58 -2.11
N TYR A 191 11.89 4.70 -2.18
CA TYR A 191 11.15 5.43 -3.20
C TYR A 191 10.53 6.72 -2.64
N CYS A 192 11.35 7.52 -1.94
CA CYS A 192 10.90 8.82 -1.48
C CYS A 192 10.70 9.80 -2.66
N PRO A 193 9.79 10.79 -2.53
CA PRO A 193 9.65 11.85 -3.50
C PRO A 193 10.91 12.74 -3.54
N PRO A 194 11.19 13.41 -4.68
CA PRO A 194 12.30 14.34 -4.80
C PRO A 194 12.28 15.45 -3.74
N GLY A 195 13.45 15.75 -3.16
CA GLY A 195 13.60 16.70 -2.07
C GLY A 195 13.29 16.13 -0.68
N SER A 196 13.11 14.81 -0.57
CA SER A 196 12.91 14.16 0.73
C SER A 196 14.15 14.32 1.62
N PRO A 197 14.00 14.62 2.93
CA PRO A 197 15.13 14.69 3.86
C PRO A 197 15.87 13.36 4.03
N TYR A 198 15.25 12.25 3.59
CA TYR A 198 15.81 10.90 3.68
C TYR A 198 16.65 10.51 2.45
N GLU A 199 16.72 11.35 1.41
CA GLU A 199 17.50 11.08 0.20
C GLU A 199 18.97 10.73 0.49
N PRO A 200 19.71 11.44 1.37
CA PRO A 200 21.10 11.08 1.67
C PRO A 200 21.24 9.70 2.30
N LEU A 201 20.31 9.33 3.20
CA LEU A 201 20.30 8.01 3.87
C LEU A 201 19.97 6.89 2.89
N ILE A 202 18.99 7.11 2.01
CA ILE A 202 18.64 6.16 0.96
C ILE A 202 19.78 5.97 -0.04
N LYS A 203 20.45 7.05 -0.43
CA LYS A 203 21.61 6.99 -1.31
C LYS A 203 22.74 6.20 -0.64
N ALA A 204 23.05 6.49 0.63
CA ALA A 204 24.04 5.73 1.40
C ALA A 204 23.67 4.25 1.49
N PHE A 205 22.40 3.90 1.75
CA PHE A 205 21.94 2.51 1.74
C PHE A 205 22.11 1.84 0.37
N LYS A 206 21.75 2.52 -0.73
CA LYS A 206 21.91 1.99 -2.10
C LYS A 206 23.37 1.84 -2.49
N ASP A 207 24.23 2.76 -2.07
CA ASP A 207 25.67 2.69 -2.30
C ASP A 207 26.32 1.59 -1.43
N LEU A 208 25.88 1.43 -0.18
CA LEU A 208 26.23 0.31 0.70
C LEU A 208 25.77 -1.04 0.13
N GLY A 209 24.54 -1.13 -0.39
CA GLY A 209 24.00 -2.33 -1.03
C GLY A 209 24.73 -2.74 -2.31
N ARG A 210 25.49 -1.83 -2.93
CA ARG A 210 26.42 -2.15 -4.05
C ARG A 210 27.73 -2.78 -3.58
N VAL A 211 28.11 -2.61 -2.32
CA VAL A 211 29.36 -3.15 -1.72
C VAL A 211 29.11 -4.24 -0.67
N ASN A 212 27.90 -4.31 -0.11
CA ASN A 212 27.46 -5.30 0.85
C ASN A 212 26.11 -5.84 0.39
N THR A 213 26.13 -6.93 -0.38
CA THR A 213 24.92 -7.62 -0.84
C THR A 213 24.15 -8.28 0.30
N GLY A 214 24.60 -8.18 1.56
CA GLY A 214 23.77 -8.35 2.76
C GLY A 214 22.91 -9.61 2.78
N ASN A 215 23.33 -10.66 2.05
CA ASN A 215 22.81 -12.01 2.14
C ASN A 215 23.37 -12.61 3.43
N LEU A 216 22.86 -12.17 4.57
CA LEU A 216 22.70 -13.12 5.65
C LEU A 216 21.47 -13.93 5.27
N ALA A 217 21.67 -15.23 5.01
CA ALA A 217 20.58 -16.18 4.86
C ALA A 217 19.59 -16.00 6.03
N GLU A 218 18.32 -16.33 5.83
CA GLU A 218 17.33 -16.29 6.92
C GLU A 218 17.89 -17.07 8.13
N GLY A 219 18.18 -16.37 9.23
CA GLY A 219 18.86 -16.93 10.42
C GLY A 219 20.35 -16.59 10.59
N GLY A 220 21.02 -15.99 9.62
CA GLY A 220 22.47 -15.72 9.66
C GLY A 220 22.92 -14.80 10.80
N TRP A 221 22.06 -13.88 11.27
CA TRP A 221 22.31 -13.09 12.47
C TRP A 221 22.42 -13.92 13.75
N SER A 222 21.74 -15.06 13.83
CA SER A 222 21.80 -15.97 14.98
C SER A 222 23.04 -16.88 14.98
N GLU A 223 23.81 -16.86 13.89
CA GLU A 223 25.02 -17.68 13.71
C GLU A 223 26.32 -16.87 13.88
N LEU A 224 26.23 -15.54 14.02
CA LEU A 224 27.39 -14.66 14.20
C LEU A 224 27.87 -14.67 15.65
N THR A 225 29.19 -14.79 15.84
CA THR A 225 29.80 -14.62 17.16
C THR A 225 29.81 -13.13 17.57
N PRO A 226 29.89 -12.82 18.88
CA PRO A 226 30.01 -11.44 19.36
C PRO A 226 31.17 -10.67 18.70
N GLU A 227 32.27 -11.34 18.38
CA GLU A 227 33.42 -10.75 17.71
C GLU A 227 33.12 -10.36 16.25
N GLN A 228 32.34 -11.17 15.53
CA GLN A 228 31.94 -10.87 14.15
C GLN A 228 30.97 -9.68 14.11
N ILE A 229 30.02 -9.65 15.04
CA ILE A 229 29.09 -8.52 15.20
C ILE A 229 29.85 -7.22 15.49
N ALA A 230 30.86 -7.27 16.37
CA ALA A 230 31.69 -6.11 16.69
C ALA A 230 32.55 -5.65 15.51
N ALA A 231 33.07 -6.58 14.70
CA ALA A 231 33.85 -6.26 13.51
C ALA A 231 32.99 -5.60 12.42
N ASP A 232 31.79 -6.12 12.18
CA ASP A 232 30.85 -5.55 11.21
C ASP A 232 30.38 -4.15 11.63
N ALA A 233 30.09 -3.96 12.93
CA ALA A 233 29.74 -2.65 13.47
C ALA A 233 30.84 -1.61 13.25
N LYS A 234 32.11 -2.01 13.45
CA LYS A 234 33.27 -1.14 13.21
C LYS A 234 33.45 -0.81 11.74
N ALA A 235 33.26 -1.78 10.84
CA ALA A 235 33.36 -1.55 9.40
C ALA A 235 32.27 -0.58 8.89
N VAL A 236 31.05 -0.69 9.41
CA VAL A 236 29.96 0.25 9.13
C VAL A 236 30.26 1.64 9.66
N GLU A 237 30.81 1.75 10.88
CA GLU A 237 31.22 3.03 11.47
C GLU A 237 32.32 3.72 10.63
N GLU A 238 33.36 2.99 10.23
CA GLU A 238 34.43 3.51 9.37
C GLU A 238 33.90 3.98 8.01
N HIS A 239 33.02 3.21 7.38
CA HIS A 239 32.38 3.57 6.11
C HIS A 239 31.53 4.85 6.24
N ASN A 240 30.69 4.93 7.27
CA ASN A 240 29.83 6.09 7.49
C ASN A 240 30.65 7.35 7.79
N ASN A 241 31.74 7.23 8.56
CA ASN A 241 32.65 8.33 8.82
C ASN A 241 33.34 8.82 7.54
N ALA A 242 33.71 7.92 6.61
CA ALA A 242 34.28 8.31 5.33
C ALA A 242 33.28 9.14 4.49
N ILE A 243 32.02 8.72 4.42
CA ILE A 243 30.96 9.47 3.70
C ILE A 243 30.74 10.86 4.29
N LEU A 244 30.67 10.95 5.63
CA LEU A 244 30.39 12.22 6.32
C LEU A 244 31.56 13.22 6.22
N ASN A 245 32.79 12.72 6.08
CA ASN A 245 33.98 13.56 5.94
C ASN A 245 34.21 14.03 4.49
N ASP A 246 33.72 13.31 3.48
CA ASP A 246 33.76 13.73 2.07
C ASP A 246 32.65 14.74 1.70
N ALA A 247 31.68 14.95 2.59
CA ALA A 247 30.57 15.89 2.41
C ALA A 247 30.82 17.28 3.05
N MET A 248 32.02 17.53 3.58
CA MET A 248 32.46 18.81 4.16
C MET A 248 33.40 19.60 3.24
#